data_AF-A0A174AC76-F1
#
_entry.id   AF-A0A174AC76-F1
#
_cell.length_a   1.000
_cell.length_b   1.000
_cell.length_c   1.000
_cell.angle_alpha   90.00
_cell.angle_beta   90.00
_cell.angle_gamma   90.00
#
_symmetry.space_group_name_H-M   'P 1'
#
loop_
_entity.id
_entity.type
_entity.pdbx_description
1 polymer ?
#
loop_
_entity_poly.entity_id
_entity_poly.type
_entity_poly.pdbx_seq_one_letter_code
_entity_poly.pdbx_strand_id
1 'polypeptide(L)'
;MTIEEASRRYQIPLETLQEYERFGLCSSVKKIMGVWQYDDEDLERMSMIMTLHEVGFESQEVETYMQLLLDGSHTVEQRLEMLNARRKAALEEIHLRENQLRQLDYLRHKLQKVKQQEE
;
A
#
# COMPACT_ATOMS: atom_id res chain seq x y z
N MET A 1 6.20 2.28 23.48
CA MET A 1 7.46 2.43 22.72
C MET A 1 7.47 3.76 21.98
N THR A 2 8.62 4.44 21.83
CA THR A 2 8.71 5.71 21.07
C THR A 2 8.76 5.47 19.56
N ILE A 3 8.56 6.52 18.75
CA ILE A 3 8.58 6.45 17.27
C ILE A 3 9.94 5.98 16.71
N GLU A 4 11.02 6.47 17.29
CA GLU A 4 12.38 6.10 16.91
C GLU A 4 12.70 4.66 17.26
N GLU A 5 12.19 4.19 18.40
CA GLU A 5 12.38 2.82 18.87
C GLU A 5 11.55 1.83 18.05
N ALA A 6 10.30 2.19 17.71
CA ALA A 6 9.45 1.42 16.81
C ALA A 6 10.08 1.29 15.41
N SER A 7 10.55 2.40 14.85
CA SER A 7 11.22 2.41 13.54
C SER A 7 12.49 1.56 13.55
N ARG A 8 13.36 1.71 14.56
CA ARG A 8 14.60 0.94 14.65
C ARG A 8 14.37 -0.55 14.88
N ARG A 9 13.43 -0.91 15.76
CA ARG A 9 13.23 -2.29 16.20
C ARG A 9 12.42 -3.12 15.20
N TYR A 10 11.44 -2.49 14.55
CA TYR A 10 10.51 -3.18 13.64
C TYR A 10 10.72 -2.80 12.17
N GLN A 11 11.72 -1.96 11.87
CA GLN A 11 12.05 -1.49 10.52
C GLN A 11 10.89 -0.78 9.83
N ILE A 12 10.00 -0.17 10.62
CA ILE A 12 8.88 0.62 10.10
C ILE A 12 9.42 1.99 9.68
N PRO A 13 9.15 2.45 8.44
CA PRO A 13 9.54 3.79 8.01
C PRO A 13 8.94 4.87 8.92
N LEU A 14 9.72 5.92 9.24
CA LEU A 14 9.20 7.06 10.01
C LEU A 14 8.00 7.72 9.32
N GLU A 15 7.96 7.72 7.99
CA GLU A 15 6.84 8.28 7.22
C GLU A 15 5.53 7.54 7.52
N THR A 16 5.57 6.21 7.63
CA THR A 16 4.40 5.39 8.01
C THR A 16 3.94 5.70 9.43
N LEU A 17 4.88 5.88 10.36
CA LEU A 17 4.57 6.26 11.74
C LEU A 17 3.92 7.65 11.82
N GLN A 18 4.46 8.63 11.08
CA GLN A 18 3.90 9.98 11.00
C GLN A 18 2.53 9.99 10.33
N GLU A 19 2.34 9.18 9.30
CA GLU A 19 1.06 9.02 8.62
C GLU A 19 0.00 8.40 9.56
N TYR A 20 0.37 7.36 10.31
CA TYR A 20 -0.49 6.78 11.34
C TYR A 20 -0.93 7.81 12.40
N GLU A 21 -0.02 8.66 12.87
CA GLU A 21 -0.35 9.77 13.77
C GLU A 21 -1.27 10.81 13.11
N ARG A 22 -1.00 11.16 11.85
CA ARG A 22 -1.76 12.16 11.08
C ARG A 22 -3.22 11.74 10.88
N PHE A 23 -3.46 10.45 10.65
CA PHE A 23 -4.81 9.89 10.52
C PHE A 23 -5.60 9.94 11.84
N GLY A 24 -4.97 10.30 12.96
CA GLY A 24 -5.65 10.39 14.26
C GLY A 24 -6.10 9.04 14.81
N LEU A 25 -5.57 7.94 14.25
CA LEU A 25 -5.90 6.56 14.65
C LEU A 25 -5.31 6.18 16.02
N CYS A 26 -4.38 7.00 16.50
CA CYS A 26 -3.71 6.82 17.77
C CYS A 26 -4.55 7.48 18.90
N SER A 27 -4.88 6.72 19.95
CA SER A 27 -5.72 7.23 21.04
C SER A 27 -4.94 8.23 21.90
N SER A 28 -5.45 9.45 22.09
CA SER A 28 -4.79 10.52 22.88
C SER A 28 -4.37 10.12 24.30
N VAL A 29 -4.95 9.04 24.84
CA VAL A 29 -4.61 8.43 26.13
C VAL A 29 -3.19 7.84 26.15
N LYS A 30 -2.61 7.51 25.00
CA LYS A 30 -1.27 6.90 24.85
C LYS A 30 -0.12 7.93 24.87
N LYS A 31 -0.38 9.22 25.12
CA LYS A 31 0.67 10.24 25.26
C LYS A 31 1.23 10.27 26.68
N ILE A 32 2.48 9.88 26.86
CA ILE A 32 3.22 10.05 28.12
C ILE A 32 4.20 11.20 27.95
N MET A 33 4.06 12.26 28.77
CA MET A 33 4.89 13.48 28.68
C MET A 33 4.93 14.11 27.28
N GLY A 34 3.81 14.06 26.55
CA GLY A 34 3.70 14.61 25.20
C GLY A 34 4.26 13.72 24.08
N VAL A 35 4.85 12.57 24.42
CA VAL A 35 5.37 11.59 23.46
C VAL A 35 4.42 10.41 23.33
N TRP A 36 4.12 10.03 22.09
CA TRP A 36 3.30 8.85 21.80
C TRP A 36 4.00 7.56 22.22
N GLN A 37 3.21 6.65 22.78
CA GLN A 37 3.65 5.31 23.15
C GLN A 37 2.86 4.28 22.35
N TYR A 38 3.55 3.53 21.50
CA TYR A 38 2.95 2.46 20.72
C TYR A 38 2.99 1.12 21.46
N ASP A 39 1.93 0.33 21.31
CA ASP A 39 1.81 -1.06 21.75
C ASP A 39 1.80 -2.02 20.54
N ASP A 40 1.62 -3.31 20.82
CA ASP A 40 1.65 -4.35 19.78
C ASP A 40 0.50 -4.20 18.77
N GLU A 41 -0.66 -3.70 19.19
CA GLU A 41 -1.81 -3.47 18.29
C GLU A 41 -1.53 -2.32 17.32
N ASP A 42 -0.86 -1.26 17.78
CA ASP A 42 -0.40 -0.18 16.91
C ASP A 42 0.60 -0.70 15.86
N LEU A 43 1.47 -1.66 16.21
CA LEU A 43 2.39 -2.28 15.26
C LEU A 43 1.67 -3.09 14.19
N GLU A 44 0.63 -3.85 14.56
CA GLU A 44 -0.21 -4.57 13.58
C GLU A 44 -0.89 -3.60 12.61
N ARG A 45 -1.40 -2.48 13.11
CA ARG A 45 -2.03 -1.43 12.29
C ARG A 45 -1.01 -0.76 11.36
N MET A 46 0.21 -0.52 11.82
CA MET A 46 1.28 0.01 10.96
C MET A 46 1.68 -0.99 9.87
N SER A 47 1.77 -2.28 10.20
CA SER A 47 2.00 -3.32 9.20
C SER A 47 0.89 -3.37 8.15
N MET A 48 -0.36 -3.12 8.55
CA MET A 48 -1.49 -3.01 7.63
C MET A 48 -1.33 -1.81 6.69
N ILE A 49 -0.97 -0.63 7.22
CA ILE A 49 -0.71 0.57 6.42
C ILE A 49 0.39 0.32 5.38
N MET A 50 1.50 -0.29 5.78
CA MET A 50 2.58 -0.64 4.84
C MET A 50 2.08 -1.56 3.73
N THR A 51 1.35 -2.62 4.10
CA THR A 51 0.80 -3.58 3.13
C THR A 51 -0.13 -2.91 2.13
N LEU A 52 -1.00 -1.99 2.59
CA LEU A 52 -1.92 -1.27 1.72
C LEU A 52 -1.18 -0.39 0.72
N HIS A 53 -0.15 0.33 1.15
CA HIS A 53 0.72 1.10 0.24
C HIS A 53 1.44 0.21 -0.77
N GLU A 54 1.96 -0.94 -0.33
CA GLU A 54 2.63 -1.91 -1.21
C GLU A 54 1.70 -2.48 -2.30
N VAL A 55 0.42 -2.70 -1.96
CA VAL A 55 -0.60 -3.11 -2.96
C VAL A 55 -1.24 -1.91 -3.68
N GLY A 56 -0.63 -0.74 -3.57
CA GLY A 56 -0.88 0.44 -4.38
C GLY A 56 -1.99 1.36 -3.88
N PHE A 57 -2.36 1.32 -2.59
CA PHE A 57 -3.38 2.23 -2.04
C PHE A 57 -2.79 3.62 -1.92
N GLU A 58 -3.56 4.62 -2.35
CA GLU A 58 -3.23 6.01 -2.10
C GLU A 58 -3.48 6.34 -0.63
N SER A 59 -2.75 7.31 -0.07
CA SER A 59 -2.83 7.67 1.35
C SER A 59 -4.26 7.93 1.83
N GLN A 60 -5.13 8.52 1.01
CA GLN A 60 -6.53 8.77 1.36
C GLN A 60 -7.36 7.46 1.46
N GLU A 61 -7.08 6.49 0.60
CA GLU A 61 -7.74 5.18 0.65
C GLU A 61 -7.21 4.34 1.81
N VAL A 62 -5.91 4.45 2.12
CA VAL A 62 -5.32 3.84 3.32
C VAL A 62 -6.00 4.40 4.57
N GLU A 63 -6.14 5.72 4.68
CA GLU A 63 -6.84 6.37 5.80
C GLU A 63 -8.27 5.84 5.93
N THR A 64 -9.00 5.79 4.82
CA THR A 64 -10.38 5.28 4.78
C THR A 64 -10.45 3.83 5.24
N TYR A 65 -9.56 2.97 4.73
CA TYR A 65 -9.52 1.55 5.12
C TYR A 65 -9.24 1.40 6.62
N MET A 66 -8.32 2.18 7.16
CA MET A 66 -7.94 2.12 8.56
C MET A 66 -9.04 2.66 9.49
N GLN A 67 -9.75 3.71 9.09
CA GLN A 67 -10.93 4.19 9.82
C GLN A 67 -12.00 3.10 9.89
N LEU A 68 -12.28 2.42 8.77
CA LEU A 68 -13.21 1.29 8.73
C LEU A 68 -12.74 0.14 9.62
N LEU A 69 -11.44 -0.17 9.60
CA LEU A 69 -10.84 -1.21 10.44
C LEU A 69 -11.08 -0.93 11.94
N LEU A 70 -10.90 0.33 12.36
CA LEU A 70 -11.13 0.74 13.75
C LEU A 70 -12.61 0.79 14.14
N ASP A 71 -13.50 1.08 13.20
CA ASP A 71 -14.95 1.10 13.44
C ASP A 71 -15.48 -0.31 13.78
N GLY A 72 -14.85 -1.36 13.24
CA GLY A 72 -14.99 -2.73 13.74
C GLY A 72 -15.47 -3.74 12.70
N SER A 73 -16.16 -4.79 13.16
CA SER A 73 -16.50 -5.93 12.30
C SER A 73 -17.66 -5.66 11.34
N HIS A 74 -18.50 -4.66 11.59
CA HIS A 74 -19.62 -4.33 10.68
C HIS A 74 -19.16 -3.69 9.37
N THR A 75 -17.91 -3.20 9.30
CA THR A 75 -17.32 -2.60 8.09
C THR A 75 -16.56 -3.60 7.21
N VAL A 76 -16.57 -4.90 7.55
CA VAL A 76 -15.84 -5.94 6.82
C VAL A 76 -16.20 -5.94 5.33
N GLU A 77 -17.49 -5.78 5.00
CA GLU A 77 -17.94 -5.76 3.60
C GLU A 77 -17.36 -4.56 2.84
N GLN A 78 -17.36 -3.36 3.44
CA GLN A 78 -16.79 -2.15 2.82
C GLN A 78 -15.28 -2.30 2.60
N ARG A 79 -14.56 -2.90 3.56
CA ARG A 79 -13.13 -3.18 3.41
C ARG A 79 -12.86 -4.21 2.31
N LEU A 80 -13.71 -5.22 2.17
CA LEU A 80 -13.62 -6.19 1.07
C LEU A 80 -13.89 -5.53 -0.29
N GLU A 81 -14.87 -4.64 -0.38
CA GLU A 81 -15.15 -3.87 -1.60
C GLU A 81 -13.94 -3.05 -2.04
N MET A 82 -13.27 -2.35 -1.11
CA MET A 82 -12.05 -1.60 -1.40
C MET A 82 -10.93 -2.49 -1.95
N LEU A 83 -10.69 -3.65 -1.32
CA LEU A 83 -9.69 -4.62 -1.79
C LEU A 83 -10.05 -5.19 -3.17
N ASN A 84 -11.33 -5.49 -3.42
CA ASN A 84 -11.80 -5.99 -4.71
C ASN A 84 -11.66 -4.94 -5.82
N ALA A 85 -11.98 -3.68 -5.52
CA ALA A 85 -11.80 -2.57 -6.44
C ALA A 85 -10.31 -2.41 -6.82
N ARG A 86 -9.41 -2.45 -5.84
CA ARG A 86 -7.98 -2.42 -6.11
C ARG A 86 -7.52 -3.60 -6.95
N ARG A 87 -7.94 -4.81 -6.59
CA ARG A 87 -7.59 -6.02 -7.34
C ARG A 87 -8.02 -5.91 -8.80
N LYS A 88 -9.22 -5.36 -9.05
CA LYS A 88 -9.72 -5.15 -10.41
C LYS A 88 -8.86 -4.14 -11.19
N ALA A 89 -8.53 -3.00 -10.57
CA ALA A 89 -7.68 -1.99 -11.20
C ALA A 89 -6.29 -2.54 -11.54
N ALA A 90 -5.68 -3.31 -10.64
CA ALA A 90 -4.39 -3.96 -10.89
C ALA A 90 -4.45 -4.96 -12.06
N LEU A 91 -5.52 -5.74 -12.17
CA LEU A 91 -5.72 -6.64 -13.31
C LEU A 91 -5.87 -5.90 -14.63
N GLU A 92 -6.58 -4.78 -14.64
CA GLU A 92 -6.72 -3.92 -15.82
C GLU A 92 -5.35 -3.35 -16.25
N GLU A 93 -4.51 -2.93 -15.29
CA GLU A 93 -3.14 -2.49 -15.60
C GLU A 93 -2.29 -3.63 -16.17
N ILE A 94 -2.34 -4.83 -15.58
CA ILE A 94 -1.62 -6.00 -16.10
C ILE A 94 -2.00 -6.25 -17.56
N HIS A 95 -3.29 -6.28 -17.89
CA HIS A 95 -3.74 -6.49 -19.26
C HIS A 95 -3.26 -5.40 -20.23
N LEU A 96 -3.19 -4.14 -19.77
CA LEU A 96 -2.62 -3.05 -20.55
C LEU A 96 -1.13 -3.27 -20.82
N ARG A 97 -0.35 -3.64 -19.79
CA ARG A 97 1.10 -3.92 -19.92
C ARG A 97 1.37 -5.12 -20.83
N GLU A 98 0.58 -6.18 -20.71
CA GLU A 98 0.65 -7.35 -21.61
C GLU A 98 0.43 -6.94 -23.07
N ASN A 99 -0.52 -6.03 -23.33
CA ASN A 99 -0.75 -5.54 -24.68
C ASN A 99 0.41 -4.71 -25.22
N GLN A 100 1.00 -3.85 -24.39
CA GLN A 100 2.18 -3.07 -24.75
C GLN A 100 3.37 -3.99 -25.06
N LEU A 101 3.59 -5.05 -24.28
CA LEU A 101 4.63 -6.04 -24.55
C LEU A 101 4.44 -6.73 -25.89
N ARG A 102 3.21 -7.14 -26.24
CA ARG A 102 2.93 -7.72 -27.57
C ARG A 102 3.27 -6.77 -28.72
N GLN A 103 3.00 -5.47 -28.57
CA GLN A 103 3.38 -4.48 -29.58
C GLN A 103 4.89 -4.35 -29.72
N LEU A 104 5.63 -4.33 -28.60
CA LEU A 104 7.09 -4.30 -28.60
C LEU A 104 7.67 -5.54 -29.29
N ASP A 105 7.17 -6.73 -28.98
CA ASP A 105 7.65 -7.98 -29.58
C ASP A 105 7.36 -8.04 -31.09
N TYR A 106 6.22 -7.53 -31.53
CA TYR A 106 5.93 -7.37 -32.96
C TYR A 106 6.96 -6.48 -33.66
N LEU A 107 7.27 -5.31 -33.09
CA LEU A 107 8.26 -4.38 -33.64
C LEU A 107 9.65 -5.00 -33.68
N ARG A 108 10.07 -5.69 -32.60
CA ARG A 108 11.35 -6.41 -32.52
C ARG A 108 11.45 -7.46 -33.62
N HIS A 109 10.43 -8.29 -33.79
CA HIS A 109 10.40 -9.33 -34.81
C HIS A 109 10.45 -8.75 -36.23
N LYS A 110 9.75 -7.63 -36.49
CA LYS A 110 9.81 -6.93 -37.78
C LYS A 110 11.24 -6.46 -38.09
N LEU A 111 11.93 -5.86 -37.11
CA LEU A 111 13.31 -5.41 -37.28
C LEU A 111 14.30 -6.56 -37.49
N GLN A 112 14.12 -7.68 -36.78
CA GLN A 112 14.95 -8.88 -36.97
C GLN A 112 14.85 -9.42 -38.41
N LYS A 113 13.65 -9.40 -39.00
CA LYS A 113 13.45 -9.80 -40.40
C LYS A 113 14.16 -8.89 -41.39
N VAL A 114 14.15 -7.58 -41.17
CA VAL A 114 14.87 -6.62 -42.03
C VAL A 114 16.37 -6.92 -41.98
N LYS A 115 16.93 -7.11 -40.78
CA LYS A 115 18.35 -7.43 -40.62
C LYS A 115 18.77 -8.71 -41.37
N GLN A 116 17.92 -9.74 -41.36
CA GLN A 116 18.18 -11.00 -42.06
C GLN A 116 18.08 -10.91 -43.59
N GLN A 117 17.50 -9.84 -44.13
CA GLN A 117 17.38 -9.62 -45.58
C GLN A 117 18.54 -8.77 -46.14
N GLU A 118 19.32 -8.14 -45.27
CA GLU A 118 20.51 -7.34 -45.62
C GLU A 118 21.82 -8.15 -45.52
N GLU A 119 21.77 -9.37 -44.98
CA GLU A 119 22.86 -10.38 -44.94
C GLU A 119 22.73 -11.39 -46.08
#